data_AF-A0A2N1UPS1-F1
#
_entry.id   AF-A0A2N1UPS1-F1
#
_cell.length_a   1.000
_cell.length_b   1.000
_cell.length_c   1.000
_cell.angle_alpha   90.00
_cell.angle_beta   90.00
_cell.angle_gamma   90.00
#
_symmetry.space_group_name_H-M   'P 1'
#
loop_
_entity.id
_entity.type
_entity.pdbx_description
1 polymer ?
#
loop_
_entity_poly.entity_id
_entity_poly.type
_entity_poly.pdbx_seq_one_letter_code
_entity_poly.pdbx_strand_id
1 'polypeptide(L)'
;MLHTPCGQCALPQLTCICALIQPISTQARFVMLSAAKEFERPSNTGRLLKLLNPDATTIIGWERKRPSAELLQILQTQPEAYLVFPASSDSQTSRLVSQVRGPAPLFILLDGTWQEARKIQRKSDYLDALPLLALPEDLQSAYPLRA
;
A
#
# COMPACT_ATOMS: atom_id res chain seq x y z
N MET A 1 9.60 31.60 -6.47
CA MET A 1 8.93 31.53 -5.15
C MET A 1 9.01 30.09 -4.68
N LEU A 2 9.66 29.80 -3.55
CA LEU A 2 9.66 28.47 -2.97
C LEU A 2 8.27 28.24 -2.38
N HIS A 3 7.49 27.35 -2.98
CA HIS A 3 6.18 26.99 -2.44
C HIS A 3 6.38 26.18 -1.15
N THR A 4 6.02 26.77 -0.01
CA THR A 4 6.01 26.04 1.26
C THR A 4 5.07 24.84 1.13
N PRO A 5 5.50 23.61 1.49
CA PRO A 5 4.62 22.45 1.51
C PRO A 5 3.66 22.52 2.70
N CYS A 6 2.47 21.96 2.55
CA CYS A 6 1.53 21.74 3.65
C CYS A 6 2.12 20.72 4.64
N GLY A 7 2.10 21.01 5.94
CA GLY A 7 2.63 20.11 6.97
C GLY A 7 1.90 18.75 7.08
N GLN A 8 0.68 18.65 6.54
CA GLN A 8 -0.15 17.46 6.60
C GLN A 8 -0.11 16.68 5.27
N CYS A 9 -0.60 17.27 4.18
CA CYS A 9 -0.64 16.60 2.88
C CYS A 9 0.63 16.71 2.03
N ALA A 10 1.62 17.50 2.45
CA ALA A 10 2.87 17.80 1.73
C ALA A 10 2.74 18.45 0.34
N LEU A 11 1.53 18.61 -0.20
CA LEU A 11 1.31 19.41 -1.40
C LEU A 11 1.68 20.88 -1.17
N PRO A 12 2.04 21.64 -2.22
CA PRO A 12 2.17 23.09 -2.15
C PRO A 12 0.95 23.74 -1.49
N GLN A 13 1.14 24.79 -0.68
CA GLN A 13 0.03 25.49 0.00
C GLN A 13 -1.12 25.88 -0.96
N LEU A 14 -0.78 26.34 -2.17
CA LEU A 14 -1.75 26.74 -3.19
C LEU A 14 -2.63 25.60 -3.72
N THR A 15 -2.15 24.34 -3.61
CA THR A 15 -2.85 23.13 -4.06
C THR A 15 -3.12 22.19 -2.88
N CYS A 16 -3.14 22.72 -1.66
CA CYS A 16 -3.43 21.95 -0.46
C CYS A 16 -4.83 21.34 -0.54
N ILE A 17 -4.94 20.05 -0.23
CA ILE A 17 -6.21 19.31 -0.25
C ILE A 17 -6.75 19.01 1.15
N CYS A 18 -6.11 19.48 2.23
CA CYS A 18 -6.49 19.09 3.59
C CYS A 18 -7.94 19.44 3.93
N ALA A 19 -8.46 20.54 3.39
CA ALA A 19 -9.86 20.93 3.56
C ALA A 19 -10.86 20.00 2.85
N LEU A 20 -10.40 19.19 1.88
CA LEU A 20 -11.20 18.23 1.14
C LEU A 20 -11.14 16.81 1.75
N ILE A 21 -10.22 16.57 2.69
CA ILE A 21 -10.06 15.26 3.33
C ILE A 21 -11.26 15.00 4.24
N GLN A 22 -11.97 13.91 3.97
CA GLN A 22 -13.03 13.37 4.80
C GLN A 22 -12.54 12.04 5.38
N PRO A 23 -12.15 11.99 6.67
CA PRO A 23 -11.68 10.75 7.28
C PRO A 23 -12.74 9.67 7.23
N ILE A 24 -12.31 8.45 6.92
CA ILE A 24 -13.10 7.24 6.93
C ILE A 24 -12.54 6.29 7.98
N SER A 25 -13.38 5.39 8.47
CA SER A 25 -12.98 4.28 9.33
C SER A 25 -13.33 2.97 8.64
N THR A 26 -12.37 2.07 8.56
CA THR A 26 -12.54 0.74 7.94
C THR A 26 -12.11 -0.34 8.92
N GLN A 27 -12.78 -1.48 8.89
CA GLN A 27 -12.29 -2.67 9.59
C GLN A 27 -11.07 -3.29 8.87
N ALA A 28 -11.04 -3.18 7.54
CA ALA A 28 -9.87 -3.51 6.75
C ALA A 28 -8.69 -2.60 7.13
N ARG A 29 -7.52 -3.21 7.26
CA ARG A 29 -6.26 -2.54 7.56
C ARG A 29 -5.34 -2.57 6.35
N PHE A 30 -4.45 -1.60 6.25
CA PHE A 30 -3.57 -1.42 5.11
C PHE A 30 -2.14 -1.17 5.58
N VAL A 31 -1.19 -1.86 4.96
CA VAL A 31 0.22 -1.49 5.00
C VAL A 31 0.66 -1.13 3.60
N MET A 32 1.12 0.10 3.42
CA MET A 32 1.77 0.57 2.21
C MET A 32 3.27 0.33 2.36
N LEU A 33 3.80 -0.65 1.63
CA LEU A 33 5.23 -0.95 1.60
C LEU A 33 5.87 -0.17 0.44
N SER A 34 6.40 1.00 0.75
CA SER A 34 6.77 2.03 -0.23
C SER A 34 8.24 1.99 -0.62
N ALA A 35 8.52 2.09 -1.92
CA ALA A 35 9.85 2.34 -2.44
C ALA A 35 10.37 3.71 -1.96
N ALA A 36 11.69 3.84 -1.76
CA ALA A 36 12.30 5.07 -1.24
C ALA A 36 11.92 6.34 -2.02
N LYS A 37 11.82 6.25 -3.35
CA LYS A 37 11.44 7.37 -4.24
C LYS A 37 10.00 7.86 -4.03
N GLU A 38 9.12 7.03 -3.50
CA GLU A 38 7.73 7.45 -3.26
C GLU A 38 7.65 8.50 -2.14
N PHE A 39 8.56 8.47 -1.16
CA PHE A 39 8.60 9.49 -0.10
C PHE A 39 8.99 10.88 -0.62
N GLU A 40 9.65 10.96 -1.78
CA GLU A 40 9.99 12.22 -2.45
C GLU A 40 8.82 12.80 -3.25
N ARG A 41 7.73 12.04 -3.46
CA ARG A 41 6.56 12.45 -4.24
C ARG A 41 5.47 12.99 -3.30
N PRO A 42 5.23 14.32 -3.26
CA PRO A 42 4.25 14.89 -2.33
C PRO A 42 2.81 14.42 -2.58
N SER A 43 2.49 14.09 -3.83
CA SER A 43 1.15 13.66 -4.28
C SER A 43 1.00 12.15 -4.44
N ASN A 44 1.75 11.33 -3.68
CA ASN A 44 1.62 9.88 -3.78
C ASN A 44 0.27 9.40 -3.17
N THR A 45 -0.28 8.32 -3.72
CA THR A 45 -1.59 7.81 -3.33
C THR A 45 -1.58 7.26 -1.90
N GLY A 46 -0.44 6.71 -1.44
CA GLY A 46 -0.32 6.17 -0.10
C GLY A 46 -0.51 7.21 1.00
N ARG A 47 0.01 8.42 0.81
CA ARG A 47 -0.20 9.54 1.73
C ARG A 47 -1.66 9.97 1.77
N LEU A 48 -2.32 10.03 0.62
CA LEU A 48 -3.76 10.31 0.57
C LEU A 48 -4.56 9.26 1.34
N LEU A 49 -4.26 7.97 1.16
CA LEU A 49 -4.90 6.89 1.90
C LEU A 49 -4.66 7.02 3.41
N LYS A 50 -3.43 7.34 3.85
CA LYS A 50 -3.12 7.58 5.27
C LYS A 50 -3.84 8.79 5.85
N LEU A 51 -4.09 9.83 5.06
CA LEU A 51 -4.87 10.99 5.50
C LEU A 51 -6.36 10.67 5.62
N LEU A 52 -6.91 9.89 4.69
CA LEU A 52 -8.30 9.46 4.71
C LEU A 52 -8.57 8.40 5.78
N ASN A 53 -7.65 7.48 6.02
CA ASN A 53 -7.85 6.33 6.92
C ASN A 53 -6.68 6.21 7.93
N PRO A 54 -6.53 7.19 8.84
CA PRO A 54 -5.34 7.35 9.66
C PRO A 54 -5.09 6.18 10.61
N ASP A 55 -6.14 5.57 11.17
CA ASP A 55 -5.97 4.53 12.20
C ASP A 55 -5.73 3.14 11.62
N ALA A 56 -6.23 2.88 10.40
CA ALA A 56 -6.14 1.57 9.78
C ALA A 56 -5.10 1.49 8.66
N THR A 57 -4.34 2.57 8.38
CA THR A 57 -3.29 2.58 7.35
C THR A 57 -1.92 2.87 7.95
N THR A 58 -0.91 2.09 7.62
CA THR A 58 0.51 2.33 7.97
C THR A 58 1.34 2.42 6.71
N ILE A 59 2.27 3.38 6.64
CA ILE A 59 3.23 3.49 5.53
C ILE A 59 4.60 3.09 6.05
N ILE A 60 5.22 2.10 5.41
CA ILE A 60 6.51 1.53 5.80
C ILE A 60 7.46 1.63 4.60
N GLY A 61 8.64 2.19 4.82
CA GLY A 61 9.69 2.21 3.80
C GLY A 61 10.27 0.82 3.55
N TRP A 62 10.39 0.44 2.28
CA TRP A 62 11.01 -0.81 1.90
C TRP A 62 12.53 -0.71 1.83
N GLU A 63 13.23 -1.53 2.60
CA GLU A 63 14.67 -1.73 2.52
C GLU A 63 15.00 -3.19 2.20
N ARG A 64 15.68 -3.43 1.06
CA ARG A 64 16.04 -4.79 0.61
C ARG A 64 16.82 -5.61 1.63
N LYS A 65 17.77 -4.98 2.34
CA LYS A 65 18.71 -5.69 3.22
C LYS A 65 18.27 -5.70 4.68
N ARG A 66 17.34 -4.83 5.07
CA ARG A 66 16.95 -4.59 6.45
C ARG A 66 15.43 -4.39 6.49
N PRO A 67 14.64 -5.47 6.48
CA PRO A 67 13.20 -5.35 6.60
C PRO A 67 12.81 -4.62 7.89
N SER A 68 11.73 -3.84 7.83
CA SER A 68 11.22 -3.13 9.00
C SER A 68 10.77 -4.12 10.08
N ALA A 69 11.27 -3.92 11.31
CA ALA A 69 10.84 -4.73 12.46
C ALA A 69 9.34 -4.60 12.73
N GLU A 70 8.77 -3.40 12.51
CA GLU A 70 7.33 -3.17 12.62
C GLU A 70 6.54 -4.02 11.63
N LEU A 71 6.99 -4.08 10.37
CA LEU A 71 6.34 -4.91 9.35
C LEU A 71 6.38 -6.39 9.74
N LEU A 72 7.54 -6.89 10.16
CA LEU A 72 7.68 -8.29 10.57
C LEU A 72 6.77 -8.62 11.76
N GLN A 73 6.67 -7.72 12.74
CA GLN A 73 5.77 -7.88 13.88
C GLN A 73 4.29 -7.88 13.46
N ILE A 74 3.90 -7.01 12.54
CA ILE A 74 2.54 -6.97 11.98
C ILE A 74 2.22 -8.32 11.31
N LEU A 75 3.11 -8.82 10.45
CA LEU A 75 2.89 -10.07 9.73
C LEU A 75 2.82 -11.30 10.67
N GLN A 76 3.55 -11.29 11.78
CA GLN A 76 3.48 -12.35 12.79
C GLN A 76 2.18 -12.33 13.61
N THR A 77 1.57 -11.16 13.79
CA THR A 77 0.38 -10.97 14.65
C THR A 77 -0.93 -10.92 13.87
N GLN A 78 -0.88 -10.89 12.54
CA GLN A 78 -2.04 -10.79 11.66
C GLN A 78 -2.11 -12.00 10.73
N PRO A 79 -2.75 -13.11 11.15
CA PRO A 79 -2.84 -14.32 10.33
C PRO A 79 -3.68 -14.14 9.05
N GLU A 80 -4.50 -13.09 8.98
CA GLU A 80 -5.34 -12.73 7.84
C GLU A 80 -4.72 -11.58 7.02
N ALA A 81 -3.41 -11.66 6.81
CA ALA A 81 -2.66 -10.74 5.96
C ALA A 81 -2.62 -11.24 4.51
N TYR A 82 -2.91 -10.34 3.57
CA TYR A 82 -2.97 -10.61 2.14
C TYR A 82 -2.04 -9.68 1.38
N LEU A 83 -1.24 -10.22 0.46
CA LEU A 83 -0.51 -9.41 -0.50
C LEU A 83 -1.42 -9.11 -1.69
N VAL A 84 -1.72 -7.82 -1.94
CA VAL A 84 -2.47 -7.42 -3.13
C VAL A 84 -1.50 -7.23 -4.29
N PHE A 85 -1.42 -8.22 -5.17
CA PHE A 85 -0.49 -8.21 -6.29
C PHE A 85 -0.93 -9.21 -7.37
N PRO A 86 -0.78 -8.90 -8.67
CA PRO A 86 -1.07 -9.87 -9.72
C PRO A 86 -0.11 -11.06 -9.64
N ALA A 87 -0.63 -12.27 -9.77
CA ALA A 87 0.19 -13.46 -9.94
C ALA A 87 0.84 -13.45 -11.32
N SER A 88 2.11 -13.86 -11.39
CA SER A 88 2.92 -13.88 -12.62
C SER A 88 3.77 -15.15 -12.80
N SER A 89 3.68 -16.08 -11.84
CA SER A 89 4.36 -17.39 -11.88
C SER A 89 3.47 -18.48 -11.28
N ASP A 90 3.74 -19.74 -11.61
CA ASP A 90 2.96 -20.89 -11.10
C ASP A 90 2.96 -20.97 -9.55
N SER A 91 4.09 -20.65 -8.92
CA SER A 91 4.23 -20.57 -7.46
C SER A 91 3.44 -19.42 -6.81
N GLN A 92 3.08 -18.39 -7.59
CA GLN A 92 2.20 -17.33 -7.14
C GLN A 92 0.74 -17.71 -7.35
N THR A 93 0.42 -18.37 -8.46
CA THR A 93 -0.92 -18.88 -8.76
C THR A 93 -1.41 -19.86 -7.70
N SER A 94 -0.54 -20.72 -7.16
CA SER A 94 -0.91 -21.66 -6.09
C SER A 94 -1.30 -21.01 -4.76
N ARG A 95 -0.94 -19.74 -4.54
CA ARG A 95 -1.28 -18.95 -3.35
C ARG A 95 -2.41 -17.95 -3.59
N LEU A 96 -2.95 -17.90 -4.81
CA LEU A 96 -4.03 -17.00 -5.15
C LEU A 96 -5.28 -17.39 -4.38
N VAL A 97 -5.92 -16.42 -3.74
CA VAL A 97 -7.21 -16.59 -3.05
C VAL A 97 -8.29 -15.76 -3.73
N SER A 98 -9.49 -16.32 -3.81
CA SER A 98 -10.67 -15.64 -4.36
C SER A 98 -11.51 -14.94 -3.28
N GLN A 99 -11.25 -15.21 -2.00
CA GLN A 99 -12.02 -14.68 -0.89
C GLN A 99 -11.12 -14.24 0.26
N VAL A 100 -11.44 -13.08 0.80
CA VAL A 100 -10.85 -12.53 2.01
C VAL A 100 -11.61 -13.10 3.21
N ARG A 101 -10.88 -13.48 4.26
CA ARG A 101 -11.44 -14.06 5.48
C ARG A 101 -11.34 -13.08 6.64
N GLY A 102 -12.24 -13.28 7.60
CA GLY A 102 -12.27 -12.60 8.87
C GLY A 102 -12.78 -11.16 8.84
N PRO A 103 -13.03 -10.60 10.04
CA PRO A 103 -13.71 -9.32 10.18
C PRO A 103 -12.79 -8.10 9.98
N ALA A 104 -11.46 -8.27 10.05
CA ALA A 104 -10.50 -7.17 9.98
C ALA A 104 -9.24 -7.57 9.18
N PRO A 105 -9.38 -7.85 7.88
CA PRO A 105 -8.26 -8.30 7.05
C PRO A 105 -7.19 -7.23 6.92
N LEU A 106 -5.93 -7.67 6.82
CA LEU A 106 -4.80 -6.80 6.54
C LEU A 106 -4.39 -6.92 5.07
N PHE A 107 -4.35 -5.81 4.35
CA PHE A 107 -3.86 -5.74 2.98
C PHE A 107 -2.47 -5.10 2.93
N ILE A 108 -1.51 -5.83 2.38
CA ILE A 108 -0.19 -5.33 2.04
C ILE A 108 -0.23 -4.85 0.60
N LEU A 109 0.01 -3.56 0.41
CA LEU A 109 0.04 -2.89 -0.88
C LEU A 109 1.47 -2.45 -1.19
N LEU A 110 1.97 -2.76 -2.38
CA LEU A 110 3.31 -2.36 -2.80
C LEU A 110 3.25 -1.01 -3.50
N ASP A 111 3.89 0.00 -2.92
CA ASP A 111 3.79 1.39 -3.35
C ASP A 111 5.06 1.82 -4.10
N GLY A 112 4.87 2.14 -5.39
CA GLY A 112 5.94 2.46 -6.33
C GLY A 112 5.52 2.19 -7.77
N THR A 113 6.44 2.37 -8.72
CA THR A 113 6.22 1.94 -10.10
C THR A 113 6.05 0.42 -10.19
N TRP A 114 5.46 -0.09 -11.27
CA TRP A 114 5.35 -1.54 -11.50
C TRP A 114 6.71 -2.27 -11.41
N GLN A 115 7.77 -1.64 -11.89
CA GLN A 115 9.13 -2.18 -11.78
C GLN A 115 9.61 -2.25 -10.33
N GLU A 116 9.33 -1.21 -9.53
CA GLU A 116 9.67 -1.16 -8.10
C GLU A 116 8.83 -2.16 -7.30
N ALA A 117 7.52 -2.21 -7.52
CA ALA A 117 6.62 -3.13 -6.83
C ALA A 117 7.01 -4.60 -7.11
N ARG A 118 7.28 -4.97 -8.37
CA ARG A 118 7.82 -6.31 -8.71
C ARG A 118 9.17 -6.59 -8.03
N LYS A 119 10.04 -5.58 -7.93
CA LYS A 119 11.32 -5.70 -7.22
C LYS A 119 11.09 -5.89 -5.71
N ILE A 120 10.17 -5.16 -5.10
CA ILE A 120 9.81 -5.30 -3.68
C ILE A 120 9.31 -6.72 -3.44
N GLN A 121 8.31 -7.19 -4.21
CA GLN A 121 7.76 -8.55 -4.08
C GLN A 121 8.87 -9.62 -4.19
N ARG A 122 9.68 -9.56 -5.24
CA ARG A 122 10.73 -10.57 -5.50
C ARG A 122 11.91 -10.53 -4.53
N LYS A 123 12.09 -9.43 -3.78
CA LYS A 123 13.22 -9.25 -2.86
C LYS A 123 12.79 -9.16 -1.40
N SER A 124 11.58 -9.65 -1.11
CA SER A 124 10.98 -9.64 0.21
C SER A 124 10.43 -11.03 0.52
N ASP A 125 11.33 -11.96 0.83
CA ASP A 125 11.01 -13.37 1.06
C ASP A 125 9.94 -13.55 2.18
N TYR A 126 9.85 -12.59 3.11
CA TYR A 126 8.80 -12.54 4.14
C TYR A 126 7.38 -12.32 3.60
N LEU A 127 7.21 -11.97 2.31
CA LEU A 127 5.91 -11.88 1.64
C LEU A 127 5.53 -13.18 0.92
N ASP A 128 6.44 -14.14 0.76
CA ASP A 128 6.19 -15.36 -0.01
C ASP A 128 5.26 -16.36 0.69
N ALA A 129 5.10 -16.21 2.01
CA ALA A 129 4.13 -17.00 2.78
C ALA A 129 2.70 -16.44 2.70
N LEU A 130 2.53 -15.18 2.25
CA LEU A 130 1.22 -14.54 2.25
C LEU A 130 0.34 -15.09 1.11
N PRO A 131 -0.97 -15.28 1.35
CA PRO A 131 -1.95 -15.44 0.28
C PRO A 131 -1.93 -14.21 -0.65
N LEU A 132 -2.06 -14.45 -1.96
CA LEU A 132 -2.15 -13.40 -2.96
C LEU A 132 -3.61 -13.07 -3.27
N LEU A 133 -3.93 -11.78 -3.27
CA LEU A 133 -5.19 -11.26 -3.79
C LEU A 133 -4.91 -10.49 -5.07
N ALA A 134 -5.44 -10.97 -6.20
CA ALA A 134 -5.43 -10.24 -7.45
C ALA A 134 -6.72 -9.43 -7.59
N LEU A 135 -6.62 -8.22 -8.14
CA LEU A 135 -7.81 -7.46 -8.53
C LEU A 135 -8.43 -8.09 -9.78
N PRO A 136 -9.77 -8.04 -9.94
CA PRO A 136 -10.43 -8.52 -11.15
C PRO A 136 -9.89 -7.82 -12.40
N GLU A 137 -9.75 -8.56 -13.51
CA GLU A 137 -9.25 -8.01 -14.78
C GLU A 137 -10.22 -6.99 -15.41
N ASP A 138 -11.52 -7.16 -15.13
CA ASP A 138 -12.60 -6.29 -15.58
C ASP A 138 -12.86 -5.11 -14.63
N LEU A 139 -12.06 -4.94 -13.58
CA LEU A 139 -12.20 -3.84 -12.62
C LEU A 139 -11.88 -2.50 -13.30
N GLN A 140 -12.93 -1.71 -13.55
CA GLN A 140 -12.78 -0.35 -14.04
C GLN A 140 -12.46 0.61 -12.89
N SER A 141 -11.32 1.30 -13.00
CA SER A 141 -10.95 2.33 -12.04
C SER A 141 -11.91 3.52 -12.11
N ALA A 142 -12.54 3.85 -10.99
CA ALA A 142 -13.28 5.11 -10.82
C ALA A 142 -12.35 6.32 -10.61
N TYR A 143 -11.03 6.13 -10.71
CA TYR A 143 -10.01 7.18 -10.62
C TYR A 143 -9.47 7.51 -12.03
N PRO A 144 -10.08 8.47 -12.75
CA PRO A 144 -9.79 8.70 -14.17
C PRO A 144 -8.43 9.37 -14.44
N LEU A 145 -7.76 9.86 -13.39
CA LEU A 145 -6.48 10.58 -13.50
C LEU A 145 -5.30 9.71 -13.99
N ARG A 146 -5.47 8.38 -14.03
CA ARG A 146 -4.42 7.41 -14.43
C ARG A 146 -4.94 6.28 -15.32
N ALA A 147 -6.07 6.47 -16.00
CA ALA A 147 -6.61 5.52 -16.98
C ALA A 147 -5.83 5.56 -18.30
#